data_AF-A0A8C7Z9A9-F1
#
_entry.id   AF-A0A8C7Z9A9-F1
#
_cell.length_a   1.000
_cell.length_b   1.000
_cell.length_c   1.000
_cell.angle_alpha   90.00
_cell.angle_beta   90.00
_cell.angle_gamma   90.00
#
_symmetry.space_group_name_H-M   'P 1'
#
loop_
_entity.id
_entity.type
_entity.pdbx_description
1 polymer ?
#
loop_
_entity_poly.entity_id
_entity_poly.type
_entity_poly.pdbx_seq_one_letter_code
_entity_poly.pdbx_strand_id
1 'polypeptide(L)'
;MAGPSRKQMLRFLSQLGAFILTRFGFWNCFSMLMLFAERADSKRKPDIHVPYLYVDMGVAVLCASFMSFGVKRRWFALASALQLTVSTYASYVGEQVYYGEWLKVRMYSRALAIIGGFLILASGAGEIYRQKSRSRSLQSTGQIFLGIYLICMVYSLQHSKEDRQAYLSHIVGGEITLMLLEVLFGVLALAFLSGWYIRLAAQILATVLPLVILFIDGNIGYWHHNSKVEFWNQMKLIGHNVGILGALLILATDG
;
A
#
# COMPACT_ATOMS: atom_id res chain seq x y z
N MET A 1 -12.06 -35.38 -6.02
CA MET A 1 -11.51 -34.53 -4.94
C MET A 1 -12.48 -33.39 -4.71
N ALA A 2 -13.19 -33.34 -3.58
CA ALA A 2 -14.07 -32.21 -3.28
C ALA A 2 -13.22 -30.94 -3.14
N GLY A 3 -13.57 -29.89 -3.88
CA GLY A 3 -12.86 -28.61 -3.81
C GLY A 3 -12.85 -28.04 -2.38
N PRO A 4 -11.85 -27.21 -2.03
CA PRO A 4 -11.75 -26.64 -0.70
C PRO A 4 -13.04 -25.92 -0.32
N SER A 5 -13.50 -26.12 0.92
CA SER A 5 -14.71 -25.46 1.43
C SER A 5 -14.55 -23.94 1.36
N ARG A 6 -15.61 -23.20 1.02
CA ARG A 6 -15.61 -21.72 0.99
C ARG A 6 -15.01 -21.09 2.26
N LYS A 7 -15.21 -21.72 3.42
CA LYS A 7 -14.62 -21.29 4.70
C LYS A 7 -13.09 -21.47 4.74
N GLN A 8 -12.57 -22.55 4.17
CA GLN A 8 -11.12 -22.79 4.08
C GLN A 8 -10.47 -21.80 3.13
N MET A 9 -11.09 -21.52 1.99
CA MET A 9 -10.61 -20.54 1.02
C MET A 9 -10.56 -19.12 1.60
N LEU A 10 -11.61 -18.68 2.32
CA LEU A 10 -11.61 -17.37 2.98
C LEU A 10 -10.55 -17.27 4.08
N ARG A 11 -10.33 -18.35 4.85
CA ARG A 11 -9.26 -18.41 5.85
C ARG A 11 -7.88 -18.30 5.21
N PHE A 12 -7.66 -19.01 4.11
CA PHE A 12 -6.40 -18.95 3.37
C PHE A 12 -6.12 -17.54 2.85
N LEU A 13 -7.12 -16.89 2.24
CA LEU A 13 -6.98 -15.51 1.75
C LEU A 13 -6.70 -14.51 2.88
N SER A 14 -7.35 -14.67 4.03
CA SER A 14 -7.09 -13.84 5.21
C SER A 14 -5.67 -14.05 5.74
N GLN A 15 -5.21 -15.30 5.84
CA GLN A 15 -3.82 -15.65 6.22
C GLN A 15 -2.81 -15.09 5.23
N LEU A 16 -3.11 -15.14 3.94
CA LEU A 16 -2.26 -14.60 2.88
C LEU A 16 -2.15 -13.08 2.98
N GLY A 17 -3.25 -12.37 3.18
CA GLY A 17 -3.22 -10.91 3.38
C GLY A 17 -2.45 -10.52 4.65
N ALA A 18 -2.66 -11.28 5.71
CA ALA A 18 -1.89 -11.19 6.94
C ALA A 18 -0.38 -11.37 6.70
N PHE A 19 0.00 -12.43 5.98
CA PHE A 19 1.38 -12.74 5.65
C PHE A 19 2.03 -11.60 4.87
N ILE A 20 1.37 -11.10 3.82
CA ILE A 20 1.85 -9.98 3.01
C ILE A 20 2.15 -8.75 3.87
N LEU A 21 1.21 -8.33 4.72
CA LEU A 21 1.41 -7.16 5.59
C LEU A 21 2.54 -7.35 6.59
N THR A 22 2.70 -8.54 7.18
CA THR A 22 3.82 -8.79 8.11
C THR A 22 5.18 -8.76 7.43
N ARG A 23 5.23 -9.09 6.13
CA ARG A 23 6.47 -9.09 5.34
C ARG A 23 6.76 -7.76 4.66
N PHE A 24 5.76 -6.87 4.55
CA PHE A 24 5.92 -5.55 3.95
C PHE A 24 7.09 -4.76 4.56
N GLY A 25 7.28 -4.79 5.89
CA GLY A 25 8.36 -4.05 6.53
C GLY A 25 9.76 -4.45 6.05
N PHE A 26 9.99 -5.74 5.76
CA PHE A 26 11.26 -6.20 5.17
C PHE A 26 11.43 -5.70 3.74
N TRP A 27 10.37 -5.79 2.92
CA TRP A 27 10.42 -5.30 1.54
C TRP A 27 10.64 -3.78 1.48
N ASN A 28 9.96 -3.02 2.33
CA ASN A 28 10.12 -1.57 2.40
C ASN A 28 11.55 -1.19 2.83
N CYS A 29 12.12 -1.90 3.80
CA CYS A 29 13.50 -1.71 4.22
C CYS A 29 14.49 -2.03 3.07
N PHE A 30 14.33 -3.19 2.43
CA PHE A 30 15.18 -3.61 1.31
C PHE A 30 15.12 -2.61 0.14
N SER A 31 13.91 -2.25 -0.30
CA SER A 31 13.72 -1.30 -1.40
C SER A 31 14.23 0.10 -1.06
N MET A 32 14.15 0.55 0.20
CA MET A 32 14.79 1.79 0.64
C MET A 32 16.33 1.71 0.59
N LEU A 33 16.96 0.64 1.09
CA LEU A 33 18.43 0.48 0.99
C LEU A 33 18.89 0.57 -0.46
N MET A 34 18.21 -0.15 -1.34
CA MET A 34 18.57 -0.21 -2.74
C MET A 34 18.32 1.13 -3.46
N LEU A 35 17.26 1.86 -3.10
CA LEU A 35 17.03 3.22 -3.59
C LEU A 35 18.16 4.17 -3.18
N PHE A 36 18.64 4.07 -1.94
CA PHE A 36 19.76 4.89 -1.49
C PHE A 36 21.08 4.49 -2.14
N ALA A 37 21.28 3.20 -2.46
CA ALA A 37 22.42 2.74 -3.25
C ALA A 37 22.40 3.33 -4.67
N GLU A 38 21.27 3.22 -5.38
CA GLU A 38 21.10 3.79 -6.74
C GLU A 38 21.36 5.31 -6.77
N ARG A 39 20.93 6.01 -5.71
CA ARG A 39 21.17 7.44 -5.55
C ARG A 39 22.61 7.78 -5.19
N ALA A 40 23.26 6.97 -4.37
CA ALA A 40 24.68 7.14 -4.03
C ALA A 40 25.56 7.01 -5.28
N ASP A 41 25.29 6.04 -6.14
CA ASP A 41 25.95 5.86 -7.44
C ASP A 41 25.74 7.09 -8.34
N SER A 42 24.56 7.70 -8.27
CA SER A 42 24.19 8.91 -9.00
C SER A 42 24.62 10.23 -8.32
N LYS A 43 25.40 10.18 -7.23
CA LYS A 43 25.81 11.33 -6.39
C LYS A 43 24.65 12.18 -5.84
N ARG A 44 23.46 11.61 -5.70
CA ARG A 44 22.28 12.26 -5.11
C ARG A 44 22.23 12.03 -3.61
N LYS A 45 21.78 13.04 -2.86
CA LYS A 45 21.60 12.93 -1.40
C LYS A 45 20.37 12.07 -1.05
N PRO A 46 20.40 11.33 0.07
CA PRO A 46 19.25 10.55 0.53
C PRO A 46 18.11 11.47 1.04
N ASP A 47 16.86 11.03 0.91
CA ASP A 47 15.67 11.81 1.35
C ASP A 47 15.65 12.15 2.85
N ILE A 48 16.41 11.39 3.65
CA ILE A 48 16.46 11.48 5.11
C ILE A 48 17.92 11.56 5.54
N HIS A 49 18.19 12.30 6.63
CA HIS A 49 19.50 12.31 7.26
C HIS A 49 19.93 10.89 7.65
N VAL A 50 21.12 10.48 7.17
CA VAL A 50 21.70 9.13 7.29
C VAL A 50 21.53 8.46 8.67
N PRO A 51 21.76 9.12 9.83
CA PRO A 51 21.59 8.45 11.12
C PRO A 51 20.13 8.10 11.45
N TYR A 52 19.17 8.95 11.09
CA TYR A 52 17.74 8.68 11.32
C TYR A 52 17.24 7.54 10.44
N LEU A 53 17.78 7.41 9.24
CA LEU A 53 17.45 6.37 8.28
C LEU A 53 17.79 4.97 8.80
N TYR A 54 18.99 4.76 9.35
CA TYR A 54 19.35 3.45 9.92
C TYR A 54 18.49 3.07 11.13
N VAL A 55 18.13 4.04 11.97
CA VAL A 55 17.24 3.81 13.11
C VAL A 55 15.83 3.44 12.63
N ASP A 56 15.28 4.19 11.67
CA ASP A 56 13.97 3.92 11.09
C ASP A 56 13.89 2.52 10.48
N MET A 57 14.92 2.13 9.74
CA MET A 57 15.03 0.81 9.10
C MET A 57 15.20 -0.31 10.13
N GLY A 58 15.98 -0.08 11.19
CA GLY A 58 16.11 -1.02 12.31
C GLY A 58 14.77 -1.25 12.99
N VAL A 59 14.01 -0.18 13.29
CA VAL A 59 12.67 -0.28 13.88
C VAL A 59 11.71 -1.02 12.94
N ALA A 60 11.74 -0.73 11.64
CA ALA A 60 10.89 -1.40 10.65
C ALA A 60 11.15 -2.92 10.59
N VAL A 61 12.42 -3.34 10.58
CA VAL A 61 12.83 -4.75 10.55
C VAL A 61 12.46 -5.45 11.86
N LEU A 62 12.66 -4.81 13.00
CA LEU A 62 12.27 -5.37 14.31
C LEU A 62 10.76 -5.58 14.38
N CYS A 63 9.97 -4.56 14.00
CA CYS A 63 8.51 -4.67 13.99
C CYS A 63 8.03 -5.76 13.03
N ALA A 64 8.61 -5.85 11.82
CA ALA A 64 8.29 -6.89 10.85
C ALA A 64 8.64 -8.30 11.36
N SER A 65 9.78 -8.44 12.05
CA SER A 65 10.22 -9.70 12.65
C SER A 65 9.27 -10.17 13.74
N PHE A 66 8.94 -9.31 14.72
CA PHE A 66 8.01 -9.67 15.79
C PHE A 66 6.59 -9.98 15.27
N MET A 67 6.12 -9.24 14.26
CA MET A 67 4.85 -9.57 13.59
C MET A 67 4.89 -10.93 12.90
N SER A 68 6.03 -11.28 12.28
CA SER A 68 6.21 -12.56 11.58
C SER A 68 6.29 -13.76 12.52
N PHE A 69 6.87 -13.58 13.71
CA PHE A 69 6.87 -14.60 14.77
C PHE A 69 5.55 -14.67 15.54
N GLY A 70 4.59 -13.80 15.25
CA GLY A 70 3.27 -13.78 15.90
C GLY A 70 3.28 -13.24 17.33
N VAL A 71 4.38 -12.64 17.79
CA VAL A 71 4.50 -12.07 19.14
C VAL A 71 3.71 -10.77 19.19
N LYS A 72 2.67 -10.68 20.03
CA LYS A 72 1.85 -9.46 20.26
C LYS A 72 1.54 -8.68 18.97
N ARG A 73 1.13 -9.39 17.92
CA ARG A 73 1.01 -8.87 16.54
C ARG A 73 0.28 -7.53 16.42
N ARG A 74 -0.79 -7.32 17.20
CA ARG A 74 -1.54 -6.05 17.21
C ARG A 74 -0.71 -4.84 17.63
N TRP A 75 0.14 -4.99 18.65
CA TRP A 75 0.99 -3.90 19.15
C TRP A 75 2.10 -3.57 18.16
N PHE A 76 2.72 -4.58 17.55
CA PHE A 76 3.75 -4.36 16.54
C PHE A 76 3.19 -3.83 15.21
N ALA A 77 1.93 -4.17 14.87
CA ALA A 77 1.23 -3.54 13.76
C ALA A 77 0.99 -2.03 14.02
N LEU A 78 0.61 -1.65 15.24
CA LEU A 78 0.53 -0.23 15.63
C LEU A 78 1.89 0.46 15.58
N ALA A 79 2.93 -0.17 16.11
CA ALA A 79 4.29 0.36 16.04
C ALA A 79 4.75 0.56 14.59
N SER A 80 4.42 -0.37 13.69
CA SER A 80 4.73 -0.26 12.26
C SER A 80 3.96 0.88 11.59
N ALA A 81 2.68 1.08 11.94
CA ALA A 81 1.89 2.22 11.45
C ALA A 81 2.51 3.56 11.91
N LEU A 82 2.91 3.64 13.17
CA LEU A 82 3.56 4.85 13.72
C LEU A 82 4.92 5.10 13.07
N GLN A 83 5.76 4.07 12.95
CA GLN A 83 7.07 4.15 12.30
C GLN A 83 6.94 4.63 10.85
N LEU A 84 6.03 4.04 10.07
CA LEU A 84 5.81 4.45 8.68
C LEU A 84 5.28 5.89 8.58
N THR A 85 4.46 6.33 9.54
CA THR A 85 4.00 7.72 9.63
C THR A 85 5.16 8.68 9.87
N VAL A 86 6.03 8.38 10.84
CA VAL A 86 7.21 9.20 11.17
C VAL A 86 8.19 9.23 10.00
N SER A 87 8.46 8.08 9.37
CA SER A 87 9.33 7.97 8.19
C SER A 87 8.81 8.80 7.00
N THR A 88 7.50 8.75 6.77
CA THR A 88 6.84 9.53 5.71
C THR A 88 6.90 11.03 6.00
N TYR A 89 6.68 11.43 7.26
CA TYR A 89 6.77 12.82 7.69
C TYR A 89 8.21 13.35 7.61
N ALA A 90 9.20 12.57 8.04
CA ALA A 90 10.61 12.91 7.93
C ALA A 90 11.04 13.09 6.46
N SER A 91 10.52 12.22 5.57
CA SER A 91 10.76 12.35 4.12
C SER A 91 10.13 13.61 3.53
N TYR A 92 8.98 14.07 4.07
CA TYR A 92 8.32 15.30 3.63
C TYR A 92 9.08 16.56 4.09
N VAL A 93 9.43 16.63 5.38
CA VAL A 93 10.16 17.77 5.96
C VAL A 93 11.61 17.83 5.45
N GLY A 94 12.19 16.69 5.05
CA GLY A 94 13.55 16.62 4.57
C GLY A 94 13.83 17.40 3.28
N GLU A 95 12.80 17.81 2.53
CA GLU A 95 12.85 18.55 1.23
C GLU A 95 13.81 17.99 0.16
N GLN A 96 14.46 16.86 0.41
CA GLN A 96 15.47 16.24 -0.47
C GLN A 96 14.85 15.35 -1.56
N VAL A 97 13.53 15.31 -1.65
CA VAL A 97 12.76 14.52 -2.62
C VAL A 97 12.60 15.31 -3.92
N TYR A 98 13.54 15.14 -4.86
CA TYR A 98 13.53 15.77 -6.19
C TYR A 98 12.58 15.08 -7.19
N TYR A 99 11.33 14.84 -6.79
CA TYR A 99 10.31 14.25 -7.67
C TYR A 99 9.27 15.28 -8.09
N GLY A 100 8.65 15.06 -9.26
CA GLY A 100 7.49 15.85 -9.68
C GLY A 100 6.35 15.76 -8.67
N GLU A 101 5.54 16.81 -8.58
CA GLU A 101 4.44 16.93 -7.60
C GLU A 101 3.47 15.74 -7.65
N TRP A 102 3.14 15.25 -8.84
CA TRP A 102 2.25 14.09 -9.01
C TRP A 102 2.86 12.78 -8.51
N LEU A 103 4.17 12.58 -8.68
CA LEU A 103 4.86 11.41 -8.15
C LEU A 103 4.93 11.43 -6.62
N LYS A 104 5.10 12.62 -6.02
CA LYS A 104 5.00 12.80 -4.56
C LYS A 104 3.60 12.41 -4.05
N VAL A 105 2.53 12.88 -4.70
CA VAL A 105 1.14 12.52 -4.36
C VAL A 105 0.94 11.00 -4.42
N ARG A 106 1.49 10.33 -5.43
CA ARG A 106 1.43 8.86 -5.57
C ARG A 106 2.20 8.14 -4.45
N MET A 107 3.37 8.64 -4.07
CA MET A 107 4.14 8.09 -2.95
C MET A 107 3.41 8.24 -1.62
N TYR A 108 2.94 9.45 -1.29
CA TYR A 108 2.28 9.74 -0.01
C TYR A 108 0.92 9.05 0.13
N SER A 109 0.10 9.04 -0.93
CA SER A 109 -1.20 8.37 -0.91
C SER A 109 -1.06 6.86 -0.65
N ARG A 110 -0.07 6.21 -1.26
CA ARG A 110 0.20 4.78 -1.04
C ARG A 110 0.78 4.51 0.36
N ALA A 111 1.63 5.40 0.88
CA ALA A 111 2.10 5.29 2.26
C ALA A 111 0.93 5.38 3.26
N LEU A 112 0.02 6.34 3.08
CA LEU A 112 -1.20 6.48 3.89
C LEU A 112 -2.08 5.22 3.85
N ALA A 113 -2.27 4.63 2.67
CA ALA A 113 -3.04 3.41 2.52
C ALA A 113 -2.47 2.23 3.31
N ILE A 114 -1.14 2.10 3.36
CA ILE A 114 -0.48 1.02 4.13
C ILE A 114 -0.52 1.28 5.62
N ILE A 115 -0.34 2.53 6.05
CA ILE A 115 -0.59 2.91 7.45
C ILE A 115 -2.00 2.47 7.83
N GLY A 116 -2.99 2.70 6.95
CA GLY A 116 -4.36 2.21 7.12
C GLY A 116 -4.46 0.69 7.19
N GLY A 117 -3.71 -0.02 6.35
CA GLY A 117 -3.60 -1.48 6.37
C GLY A 117 -3.04 -2.03 7.69
N PHE A 118 -2.02 -1.39 8.25
CA PHE A 118 -1.49 -1.75 9.56
C PHE A 118 -2.47 -1.44 10.71
N LEU A 119 -3.25 -0.36 10.63
CA LEU A 119 -4.33 -0.08 11.59
C LEU A 119 -5.45 -1.13 11.54
N ILE A 120 -5.82 -1.58 10.35
CA ILE A 120 -6.77 -2.69 10.16
C ILE A 120 -6.23 -3.97 10.79
N LEU A 121 -4.97 -4.30 10.55
CA LEU A 121 -4.33 -5.46 11.17
C LEU A 121 -4.28 -5.34 12.70
N ALA A 122 -3.91 -4.15 13.21
CA ALA A 122 -3.88 -3.85 14.64
C ALA A 122 -5.26 -3.96 15.32
N SER A 123 -6.35 -3.70 14.59
CA SER A 123 -7.72 -3.88 15.09
C SER A 123 -8.06 -5.33 15.45
N GLY A 124 -7.24 -6.30 15.03
CA GLY A 124 -7.46 -7.74 15.18
C GLY A 124 -8.23 -8.36 14.02
N ALA A 125 -8.26 -7.71 12.85
CA ALA A 125 -8.81 -8.28 11.62
C ALA A 125 -7.82 -9.33 11.07
N GLY A 126 -8.29 -10.56 10.81
CA GLY A 126 -7.47 -11.66 10.27
C GLY A 126 -6.75 -12.54 11.30
N GLU A 127 -7.01 -12.40 12.61
CA GLU A 127 -6.53 -13.34 13.63
C GLU A 127 -7.48 -14.54 13.81
N ILE A 128 -6.95 -15.75 13.73
CA ILE A 128 -7.72 -17.01 13.79
C ILE A 128 -8.16 -17.35 15.22
N TYR A 129 -7.31 -17.05 16.21
CA TYR A 129 -7.59 -17.27 17.64
C TYR A 129 -7.86 -15.93 18.32
N ARG A 130 -9.15 -15.55 18.34
CA ARG A 130 -9.60 -14.22 18.77
C ARG A 130 -9.75 -14.18 20.30
N GLN A 131 -8.68 -13.87 21.02
CA GLN A 131 -8.74 -13.73 22.49
C GLN A 131 -9.27 -12.36 22.96
N LYS A 132 -9.16 -11.30 22.13
CA LYS A 132 -9.58 -9.93 22.49
C LYS A 132 -10.52 -9.32 21.46
N SER A 133 -11.53 -8.58 21.93
CA SER A 133 -12.54 -7.91 21.10
C SER A 133 -11.91 -6.95 20.07
N ARG A 134 -12.61 -6.72 18.96
CA ARG A 134 -12.16 -5.82 17.90
C ARG A 134 -12.25 -4.37 18.36
N SER A 135 -11.19 -3.60 18.16
CA SER A 135 -11.28 -2.14 18.20
C SER A 135 -11.91 -1.63 16.90
N ARG A 136 -13.17 -1.17 16.99
CA ARG A 136 -13.90 -0.60 15.84
C ARG A 136 -13.30 0.72 15.36
N SER A 137 -12.71 1.51 16.26
CA SER A 137 -12.10 2.79 15.91
C SER A 137 -10.88 2.61 15.00
N LEU A 138 -9.93 1.73 15.34
CA LEU A 138 -8.74 1.48 14.53
C LEU A 138 -9.07 0.98 13.12
N GLN A 139 -10.05 0.06 13.04
CA GLN A 139 -10.49 -0.45 11.74
C GLN A 139 -11.13 0.66 10.89
N SER A 140 -12.01 1.47 11.49
CA SER A 140 -12.67 2.58 10.81
C SER A 140 -11.65 3.61 10.32
N THR A 141 -10.65 3.96 11.13
CA THR A 141 -9.56 4.86 10.70
C THR A 141 -8.78 4.28 9.52
N GLY A 142 -8.46 2.98 9.55
CA GLY A 142 -7.76 2.34 8.45
C GLY A 142 -8.58 2.28 7.15
N GLN A 143 -9.90 2.11 7.25
CA GLN A 143 -10.82 2.19 6.10
C GLN A 143 -10.85 3.61 5.51
N ILE A 144 -10.90 4.63 6.35
CA ILE A 144 -10.86 6.03 5.90
C ILE A 144 -9.57 6.31 5.13
N PHE A 145 -8.41 5.82 5.60
CA PHE A 145 -7.13 5.99 4.90
C PHE A 145 -7.12 5.30 3.53
N LEU A 146 -7.73 4.12 3.40
CA LEU A 146 -7.93 3.48 2.09
C LEU A 146 -8.85 4.30 1.18
N GLY A 147 -9.91 4.91 1.74
CA GLY A 147 -10.80 5.80 1.00
C GLY A 147 -10.08 7.05 0.48
N ILE A 148 -9.28 7.71 1.33
CA ILE A 148 -8.46 8.88 0.95
C ILE A 148 -7.48 8.49 -0.17
N TYR A 149 -6.82 7.33 -0.07
CA TYR A 149 -5.94 6.84 -1.12
C TYR A 149 -6.65 6.70 -2.47
N LEU A 150 -7.87 6.16 -2.50
CA LEU A 150 -8.64 6.04 -3.72
C LEU A 150 -9.04 7.39 -4.32
N ILE A 151 -9.40 8.38 -3.48
CA ILE A 151 -9.64 9.75 -3.94
C ILE A 151 -8.38 10.32 -4.59
N CYS A 152 -7.22 10.17 -3.95
CA CYS A 152 -5.95 10.63 -4.50
C CYS A 152 -5.62 9.95 -5.83
N MET A 153 -5.92 8.65 -5.96
CA MET A 153 -5.74 7.92 -7.23
C MET A 153 -6.63 8.47 -8.35
N VAL A 154 -7.92 8.70 -8.09
CA VAL A 154 -8.84 9.32 -9.07
C VAL A 154 -8.36 10.73 -9.44
N TYR A 155 -7.97 11.53 -8.44
CA TYR A 155 -7.50 12.89 -8.67
C TYR A 155 -6.22 12.93 -9.51
N SER A 156 -5.27 12.02 -9.23
CA SER A 156 -4.03 11.88 -10.01
C SER A 156 -4.33 11.47 -11.45
N LEU A 157 -5.27 10.55 -11.67
CA LEU A 157 -5.68 10.13 -13.02
C LEU A 157 -6.25 11.28 -13.87
N GLN A 158 -7.02 12.18 -13.24
CA GLN A 158 -7.65 13.30 -13.93
C GLN A 158 -6.66 14.43 -14.26
N HIS A 159 -5.70 14.71 -13.39
CA HIS A 159 -4.84 15.88 -13.52
C HIS A 159 -3.40 15.56 -14.00
N SER A 160 -2.88 14.37 -13.72
CA SER A 160 -1.55 13.95 -14.13
C SER A 160 -1.57 13.38 -15.54
N LYS A 161 -0.97 14.10 -16.49
CA LYS A 161 -0.79 13.62 -17.87
C LYS A 161 0.05 12.33 -17.92
N GLU A 162 1.05 12.21 -17.04
CA GLU A 162 1.96 11.07 -16.97
C GLU A 162 1.25 9.80 -16.52
N ASP A 163 0.40 9.89 -15.48
CA ASP A 163 -0.40 8.76 -15.02
C ASP A 163 -1.45 8.40 -16.08
N ARG A 164 -2.16 9.38 -16.64
CA ARG A 164 -3.17 9.13 -17.69
C ARG A 164 -2.58 8.39 -18.90
N GLN A 165 -1.38 8.79 -19.35
CA GLN A 165 -0.68 8.12 -20.45
C GLN A 165 -0.23 6.70 -20.12
N ALA A 166 0.18 6.44 -18.87
CA ALA A 166 0.52 5.09 -18.42
C ALA A 166 -0.68 4.15 -18.52
N TYR A 167 -1.87 4.63 -18.16
CA TYR A 167 -3.11 3.86 -18.25
C TYR A 167 -3.56 3.67 -19.71
N LEU A 168 -3.53 4.74 -20.52
CA LEU A 168 -3.99 4.69 -21.92
C LEU A 168 -3.11 3.82 -22.83
N SER A 169 -1.81 3.75 -22.56
CA SER A 169 -0.89 2.98 -23.39
C SER A 169 -1.04 1.45 -23.26
N HIS A 170 -1.66 0.96 -22.18
CA HIS A 170 -1.69 -0.47 -21.85
C HIS A 170 -3.11 -1.03 -21.67
N ILE A 171 -4.11 -0.18 -21.41
CA ILE A 171 -5.49 -0.64 -21.23
C ILE A 171 -6.20 -0.71 -22.57
N VAL A 172 -6.68 -1.91 -22.90
CA VAL A 172 -7.58 -2.15 -24.04
C VAL A 172 -8.91 -1.42 -23.78
N GLY A 173 -9.28 -0.52 -24.68
CA GLY A 173 -10.50 0.31 -24.57
C GLY A 173 -10.26 1.80 -24.31
N GLY A 174 -9.00 2.25 -24.22
CA GLY A 174 -8.63 3.66 -24.28
C GLY A 174 -9.30 4.52 -23.20
N GLU A 175 -9.86 5.66 -23.60
CA GLU A 175 -10.42 6.65 -22.66
C GLU A 175 -11.68 6.15 -21.93
N ILE A 176 -12.48 5.27 -22.55
CA ILE A 176 -13.71 4.75 -21.96
C ILE A 176 -13.39 3.88 -20.74
N THR A 177 -12.40 2.99 -20.86
CA THR A 177 -11.99 2.13 -19.75
C THR A 177 -11.38 2.97 -18.62
N LEU A 178 -10.67 4.05 -18.95
CA LEU A 178 -10.12 4.98 -17.96
C LEU A 178 -11.24 5.70 -17.20
N MET A 179 -12.26 6.21 -17.90
CA MET A 179 -13.42 6.84 -17.26
C MET A 179 -14.20 5.87 -16.36
N LEU A 180 -14.40 4.62 -16.81
CA LEU A 180 -15.02 3.58 -15.98
C LEU A 180 -14.21 3.27 -14.73
N LEU A 181 -12.88 3.26 -14.84
CA LEU A 181 -11.99 3.01 -13.70
C LEU A 181 -12.01 4.18 -12.71
N GLU A 182 -12.03 5.42 -13.19
CA GLU A 182 -12.19 6.61 -12.34
C GLU A 182 -13.50 6.56 -11.55
N VAL A 183 -14.62 6.28 -12.24
CA VAL A 183 -15.92 6.12 -11.59
C VAL A 183 -15.90 4.99 -10.59
N LEU A 184 -15.31 3.84 -10.93
CA LEU A 184 -15.19 2.70 -10.03
C LEU A 184 -14.41 3.06 -8.77
N PHE A 185 -13.22 3.66 -8.89
CA PHE A 185 -12.42 4.07 -7.74
C PHE A 185 -13.12 5.16 -6.92
N GLY A 186 -13.83 6.09 -7.55
CA GLY A 186 -14.63 7.10 -6.85
C GLY A 186 -15.75 6.49 -6.01
N VAL A 187 -16.50 5.53 -6.57
CA VAL A 187 -17.55 4.81 -5.83
C VAL A 187 -16.97 3.98 -4.68
N LEU A 188 -15.85 3.29 -4.92
CA LEU A 188 -15.15 2.53 -3.88
C LEU A 188 -14.64 3.44 -2.76
N ALA A 189 -14.12 4.63 -3.10
CA ALA A 189 -13.67 5.61 -2.12
C ALA A 189 -14.82 6.04 -1.20
N LEU A 190 -15.98 6.36 -1.77
CA LEU A 190 -17.18 6.72 -1.01
C LEU A 190 -17.65 5.57 -0.13
N ALA A 191 -17.58 4.32 -0.59
CA ALA A 191 -17.92 3.14 0.21
C ALA A 191 -17.00 2.98 1.44
N PHE A 192 -15.69 3.19 1.26
CA PHE A 192 -14.73 3.14 2.38
C PHE A 192 -14.89 4.30 3.36
N LEU A 193 -15.19 5.51 2.89
CA LEU A 193 -15.39 6.69 3.75
C LEU A 193 -16.72 6.66 4.51
N SER A 194 -17.79 6.20 3.87
CA SER A 194 -19.11 6.05 4.49
C SER A 194 -19.23 4.81 5.39
N GLY A 195 -18.32 3.85 5.23
CA GLY A 195 -18.38 2.55 5.89
C GLY A 195 -19.49 1.63 5.36
N TRP A 196 -20.13 1.97 4.24
CA TRP A 196 -21.16 1.15 3.62
C TRP A 196 -20.56 0.09 2.70
N TYR A 197 -21.05 -1.15 2.80
CA TYR A 197 -20.64 -2.28 1.95
C TYR A 197 -19.11 -2.51 1.87
N ILE A 198 -18.36 -2.22 2.95
CA ILE A 198 -16.88 -2.31 2.98
C ILE A 198 -16.35 -3.65 2.47
N ARG A 199 -17.00 -4.76 2.83
CA ARG A 199 -16.57 -6.10 2.40
C ARG A 199 -16.62 -6.24 0.87
N LEU A 200 -17.73 -5.80 0.26
CA LEU A 200 -17.91 -5.86 -1.18
C LEU A 200 -16.95 -4.91 -1.89
N ALA A 201 -16.78 -3.69 -1.36
CA ALA A 201 -15.78 -2.74 -1.87
C ALA A 201 -14.36 -3.31 -1.80
N ALA A 202 -13.98 -3.95 -0.70
CA ALA A 202 -12.69 -4.61 -0.55
C ALA A 202 -12.51 -5.81 -1.50
N GLN A 203 -13.57 -6.59 -1.75
CA GLN A 203 -13.54 -7.69 -2.72
C GLN A 203 -13.31 -7.18 -4.14
N ILE A 204 -14.07 -6.16 -4.57
CA ILE A 204 -13.88 -5.53 -5.89
C ILE A 204 -12.46 -4.98 -5.99
N LEU A 205 -12.01 -4.20 -5.02
CA LEU A 205 -10.68 -3.60 -5.07
C LEU A 205 -9.56 -4.65 -5.02
N ALA A 206 -9.72 -5.75 -4.28
CA ALA A 206 -8.76 -6.86 -4.26
C ALA A 206 -8.65 -7.59 -5.62
N THR A 207 -9.67 -7.50 -6.47
CA THR A 207 -9.61 -8.02 -7.86
C THR A 207 -9.00 -7.03 -8.84
N VAL A 208 -9.28 -5.73 -8.67
CA VAL A 208 -8.81 -4.67 -9.58
C VAL A 208 -7.35 -4.29 -9.30
N LEU A 209 -6.93 -4.22 -8.04
CA LEU A 209 -5.61 -3.74 -7.65
C LEU A 209 -4.45 -4.61 -8.21
N PRO A 210 -4.53 -5.95 -8.25
CA PRO A 210 -3.50 -6.76 -8.92
C PRO A 210 -3.34 -6.45 -10.41
N LEU A 211 -4.43 -6.15 -11.11
CA LEU A 211 -4.39 -5.76 -12.52
C LEU A 211 -3.68 -4.41 -12.67
N VAL A 212 -3.97 -3.45 -11.80
CA VAL A 212 -3.26 -2.16 -11.75
C VAL A 212 -1.77 -2.36 -11.48
N ILE A 213 -1.41 -3.20 -10.50
CA ILE A 213 -0.01 -3.49 -10.20
C ILE A 213 0.70 -4.10 -11.41
N LEU A 214 0.09 -5.08 -12.07
CA LEU A 214 0.72 -5.81 -13.16
C LEU A 214 0.85 -4.97 -14.44
N PHE A 215 -0.23 -4.33 -14.88
CA PHE A 215 -0.26 -3.61 -16.15
C PHE A 215 0.33 -2.21 -16.08
N ILE A 216 0.30 -1.57 -14.91
CA ILE A 216 0.61 -0.14 -14.78
C ILE A 216 1.88 0.05 -13.97
N ASP A 217 1.93 -0.46 -12.74
CA ASP A 217 3.15 -0.33 -11.94
C ASP A 217 4.29 -1.23 -12.48
N GLY A 218 3.95 -2.41 -13.01
CA GLY A 218 4.89 -3.38 -13.57
C GLY A 218 5.55 -2.95 -14.88
N ASN A 219 5.08 -1.87 -15.51
CA ASN A 219 5.73 -1.33 -16.69
C ASN A 219 6.94 -0.45 -16.32
N ILE A 220 8.00 -1.12 -15.91
CA ILE A 220 9.26 -0.49 -15.52
C ILE A 220 9.86 0.29 -16.71
N GLY A 221 9.66 -0.18 -17.94
CA GLY A 221 10.12 0.49 -19.15
C GLY A 221 9.56 1.91 -19.28
N TYR A 222 8.24 2.07 -19.16
CA TYR A 222 7.59 3.38 -19.22
C TYR A 222 8.07 4.31 -18.09
N TRP A 223 8.03 3.85 -16.84
CA TRP A 223 8.37 4.70 -15.69
C TRP A 223 9.85 5.09 -15.66
N HIS A 224 10.74 4.18 -16.05
CA HIS A 224 12.17 4.43 -16.04
C HIS A 224 12.64 5.26 -17.26
N HIS A 225 12.18 4.92 -18.47
CA HIS A 225 12.64 5.62 -19.68
C HIS A 225 11.89 6.92 -19.96
N ASN A 226 10.56 6.95 -19.79
CA ASN A 226 9.77 8.13 -20.17
C ASN A 226 9.62 9.12 -19.02
N SER A 227 9.48 8.63 -17.79
CA SER A 227 9.21 9.48 -16.61
C SER A 227 10.43 9.68 -15.70
N LYS A 228 11.59 9.12 -16.07
CA LYS A 228 12.87 9.22 -15.34
C LYS A 228 12.75 8.86 -13.85
N VAL A 229 11.87 7.92 -13.52
CA VAL A 229 11.70 7.41 -12.16
C VAL A 229 12.80 6.39 -11.87
N GLU A 230 13.43 6.53 -10.71
CA GLU A 230 14.44 5.60 -10.20
C GLU A 230 13.83 4.19 -10.05
N PHE A 231 14.57 3.17 -10.46
CA PHE A 231 14.05 1.80 -10.54
C PHE A 231 13.57 1.31 -9.16
N TRP A 232 14.36 1.56 -8.12
CA TRP A 232 14.03 1.10 -6.78
C TRP A 232 12.89 1.89 -6.14
N ASN A 233 12.64 3.13 -6.59
CA ASN A 233 11.46 3.88 -6.17
C ASN A 233 10.20 3.21 -6.73
N GLN A 234 10.25 2.73 -7.98
CA GLN A 234 9.14 1.99 -8.58
C GLN A 234 8.91 0.64 -7.89
N MET A 235 9.98 -0.10 -7.58
CA MET A 235 9.88 -1.35 -6.81
C MET A 235 9.32 -1.13 -5.39
N LYS A 236 9.69 -0.02 -4.75
CA LYS A 236 9.09 0.42 -3.49
C LYS A 236 7.59 0.68 -3.66
N LEU A 237 7.19 1.44 -4.68
CA LEU A 237 5.79 1.76 -4.99
C LEU A 237 4.93 0.53 -5.32
N ILE A 238 5.49 -0.47 -6.01
CA ILE A 238 4.87 -1.78 -6.23
C ILE A 238 4.66 -2.50 -4.89
N GLY A 239 5.70 -2.56 -4.08
CA GLY A 239 5.64 -3.15 -2.74
C GLY A 239 4.56 -2.51 -1.87
N HIS A 240 4.38 -1.20 -2.01
CA HIS A 240 3.32 -0.48 -1.33
C HIS A 240 1.93 -0.98 -1.72
N ASN A 241 1.66 -1.09 -3.02
CA ASN A 241 0.38 -1.62 -3.52
C ASN A 241 0.16 -3.09 -3.15
N VAL A 242 1.22 -3.91 -3.11
CA VAL A 242 1.13 -5.29 -2.61
C VAL A 242 0.76 -5.28 -1.11
N GLY A 243 1.33 -4.38 -0.30
CA GLY A 243 0.94 -4.19 1.10
C GLY A 243 -0.54 -3.81 1.25
N ILE A 244 -1.04 -2.88 0.42
CA ILE A 244 -2.45 -2.48 0.37
C ILE A 244 -3.33 -3.67 0.01
N LEU A 245 -2.94 -4.47 -1.00
CA LEU A 245 -3.64 -5.71 -1.36
C LEU A 245 -3.76 -6.65 -0.15
N GLY A 246 -2.70 -6.78 0.66
CA GLY A 246 -2.75 -7.56 1.89
C GLY A 246 -3.84 -7.08 2.87
N ALA A 247 -3.98 -5.77 3.04
CA ALA A 247 -5.05 -5.19 3.86
C ALA A 247 -6.45 -5.43 3.29
N LEU A 248 -6.59 -5.33 1.96
CA LEU A 248 -7.85 -5.56 1.27
C LEU A 248 -8.29 -7.02 1.36
N LEU A 249 -7.37 -7.97 1.25
CA LEU A 249 -7.66 -9.40 1.43
C LEU A 249 -8.18 -9.69 2.84
N ILE A 250 -7.62 -9.03 3.86
CA ILE A 250 -8.13 -9.13 5.23
C ILE A 250 -9.56 -8.57 5.29
N LEU A 251 -9.82 -7.36 4.79
CA LEU A 251 -11.17 -6.76 4.82
C LEU A 251 -12.20 -7.52 3.99
N ALA A 252 -11.80 -8.06 2.84
CA ALA A 252 -12.66 -8.81 1.92
C ALA A 252 -13.12 -10.16 2.50
N THR A 253 -12.33 -10.72 3.42
CA THR A 253 -12.56 -12.03 4.04
C THR A 253 -13.11 -11.92 5.47
N ASP A 254 -13.01 -10.75 6.09
CA ASP A 254 -13.35 -10.54 7.49
C ASP A 254 -14.87 -10.40 7.70
N GLY A 255 -15.41 -11.25 8.59
CA GLY A 255 -16.75 -11.21 9.16
C GLY A 255 -17.41 -12.57 9.19
#